data_AF-A0A951GWP8-F1
#
_entry.id   AF-A0A951GWP8-F1
#
_cell.length_a   1.000
_cell.length_b   1.000
_cell.length_c   1.000
_cell.angle_alpha   90.00
_cell.angle_beta   90.00
_cell.angle_gamma   90.00
#
_symmetry.space_group_name_H-M   'P 1'
#
loop_
_entity.id
_entity.type
_entity.pdbx_description
1 polymer ?
#
loop_
_entity_poly.entity_id
_entity_poly.type
_entity_poly.pdbx_seq_one_letter_code
_entity_poly.pdbx_strand_id
1 'polypeptide(L)' 'MTAIAPDTDDELRELDEGTRRAWSIYSDRLRELSGEEYERTESESWDELQGELRRLELRRESLTRPAV' A
#
# COMPACT_ATOMS: atom_id res chain seq x y z
N MET A 1 9.34 -27.15 -12.28
CA MET A 1 8.91 -26.45 -11.06
C MET A 1 9.95 -25.40 -10.76
N THR A 2 9.70 -24.16 -11.15
CA THR A 2 10.63 -23.06 -10.86
C THR A 2 10.37 -22.63 -9.43
N ALA A 3 11.30 -22.93 -8.52
CA ALA A 3 11.26 -22.38 -7.17
C ALA A 3 11.48 -20.88 -7.31
N ILE A 4 10.42 -20.09 -7.09
CA ILE A 4 10.57 -18.68 -6.76
C ILE A 4 11.46 -18.67 -5.50
N ALA A 5 12.54 -17.89 -5.51
CA ALA A 5 13.45 -17.85 -4.39
C ALA A 5 12.66 -17.42 -3.14
N PRO A 6 12.87 -18.07 -1.97
CA PRO A 6 12.13 -17.75 -0.75
C PRO A 6 12.18 -16.25 -0.41
N ASP A 7 13.26 -15.56 -0.78
CA ASP A 7 13.43 -14.12 -0.60
C ASP A 7 12.36 -13.29 -1.37
N THR A 8 11.97 -13.70 -2.58
CA THR A 8 10.95 -12.97 -3.36
C THR A 8 9.55 -13.16 -2.80
N ASP A 9 9.22 -14.36 -2.32
CA ASP A 9 7.94 -14.63 -1.66
C ASP A 9 7.80 -13.84 -0.34
N ASP A 10 8.88 -13.75 0.45
CA ASP A 10 8.88 -12.96 1.68
C ASP A 10 8.74 -11.45 1.39
N GLU A 11 9.46 -10.91 0.40
CA GLU A 11 9.30 -9.51 -0.02
C GLU A 11 7.89 -9.20 -0.53
N LEU A 12 7.26 -10.12 -1.27
CA LEU A 12 5.88 -9.96 -1.72
C LEU A 12 4.89 -9.92 -0.55
N ARG A 13 5.13 -10.70 0.51
CA ARG A 13 4.32 -10.67 1.73
C ARG A 13 4.48 -9.36 2.48
N GLU A 14 5.70 -8.83 2.57
CA GLU A 14 5.94 -7.52 3.17
C GLU A 14 5.21 -6.40 2.43
N LEU A 15 5.13 -6.47 1.10
CA LEU A 15 4.35 -5.51 0.29
C LEU A 15 2.85 -5.61 0.53
N ASP A 16 2.31 -6.82 0.68
CA ASP A 16 0.90 -7.03 1.02
C ASP A 16 0.59 -6.51 2.43
N GLU A 17 1.49 -6.70 3.40
CA GLU A 17 1.38 -6.12 4.74
C GLU A 17 1.45 -4.59 4.72
N GLY A 18 2.36 -4.02 3.93
CA GLY A 18 2.46 -2.58 3.69
C GLY A 18 1.17 -1.99 3.12
N THR A 19 0.56 -2.69 2.17
CA THR A 19 -0.73 -2.32 1.57
C THR A 19 -1.83 -2.29 2.62
N ARG A 20 -1.96 -3.36 3.42
CA ARG A 20 -2.96 -3.42 4.51
C ARG A 20 -2.74 -2.33 5.56
N ARG A 21 -1.48 -2.03 5.90
CA ARG A 21 -1.14 -0.97 6.85
C ARG A 21 -1.56 0.41 6.33
N ALA A 22 -1.28 0.72 5.06
CA ALA A 22 -1.67 1.99 4.46
C ALA A 22 -3.20 2.19 4.51
N TRP A 23 -3.96 1.14 4.21
CA TRP A 23 -5.43 1.15 4.37
C TRP A 23 -5.89 1.33 5.81
N SER A 24 -5.24 0.66 6.77
CA SER A 24 -5.57 0.83 8.20
C SER A 24 -5.36 2.28 8.65
N ILE A 25 -4.23 2.89 8.27
CA ILE A 25 -3.92 4.29 8.60
C ILE A 25 -4.97 5.23 8.01
N TYR A 26 -5.34 5.03 6.74
CA TYR A 26 -6.40 5.80 6.09
C TYR A 26 -7.72 5.69 6.87
N SER A 27 -8.17 4.46 7.17
CA SER A 27 -9.43 4.26 7.89
C SER A 27 -9.41 4.82 9.31
N ASP A 28 -8.28 4.68 10.02
CA ASP A 28 -8.15 5.13 11.40
C ASP A 28 -8.17 6.66 11.48
N ARG A 29 -7.54 7.36 10.53
CA ARG A 29 -7.55 8.83 10.47
C ARG A 29 -8.93 9.42 10.25
N LEU A 30 -9.79 8.71 9.52
CA LEU A 30 -11.13 9.20 9.19
C LEU A 30 -12.20 8.77 10.19
N ARG A 31 -11.94 7.74 10.99
CA ARG A 31 -12.94 7.09 11.85
C ARG A 31 -13.59 8.02 12.88
N GLU A 32 -12.83 8.98 13.39
CA GLU A 32 -13.31 9.91 14.43
C GLU A 32 -13.78 11.25 13.87
N LEU A 33 -13.68 11.45 12.55
CA LEU A 33 -13.97 12.70 11.88
C LEU A 33 -15.40 12.74 11.34
N SER A 34 -15.97 13.95 11.28
CA SER A 34 -17.28 14.19 10.67
C SER A 34 -17.38 15.59 10.06
N GLY A 35 -18.32 15.80 9.15
CA GLY A 35 -18.56 17.10 8.51
C GLY A 35 -17.37 17.59 7.68
N GLU A 36 -17.14 18.90 7.66
CA GLU A 36 -16.05 19.52 6.88
C GLU A 36 -14.65 19.01 7.27
N GLU A 37 -14.46 18.60 8.52
CA GLU A 37 -13.17 18.04 8.98
C GLU A 37 -12.90 16.67 8.36
N TYR A 38 -13.95 15.85 8.21
CA TYR A 38 -13.87 14.60 7.46
C TYR A 38 -13.57 14.89 5.98
N GLU A 39 -14.30 15.79 5.33
CA GLU A 39 -14.13 16.05 3.89
C GLU A 39 -12.72 16.53 3.56
N ARG A 40 -12.17 17.46 4.34
CA ARG A 40 -10.79 17.94 4.16
C ARG A 40 -9.78 16.83 4.38
N THR A 41 -9.90 16.10 5.48
CA THR A 41 -8.92 15.08 5.86
C THR A 41 -9.00 13.85 4.97
N GLU A 42 -10.18 13.54 4.45
CA GLU A 42 -10.41 12.44 3.50
C GLU A 42 -9.66 12.71 2.20
N SER A 43 -9.77 13.92 1.64
CA SER A 43 -9.04 14.28 0.42
C SER A 43 -7.52 14.20 0.62
N GLU A 44 -7.00 14.76 1.72
CA GLU A 44 -5.56 14.71 2.03
C GLU A 44 -5.08 13.27 2.28
N SER A 45 -5.83 12.50 3.08
CA SER A 45 -5.48 11.11 3.40
C SER A 45 -5.64 10.19 2.20
N TRP A 46 -6.53 10.50 1.28
CA TRP A 46 -6.72 9.77 0.04
C TRP A 46 -5.52 9.96 -0.90
N ASP A 47 -5.04 11.18 -1.07
CA ASP A 47 -3.84 11.45 -1.88
C ASP A 47 -2.60 10.76 -1.31
N GLU A 48 -2.44 10.76 0.02
CA GLU A 48 -1.38 10.01 0.70
C GLU A 48 -1.50 8.50 0.47
N LEU A 49 -2.70 7.93 0.62
CA LEU A 49 -2.95 6.51 0.38
C LEU A 49 -2.61 6.12 -1.06
N GLN A 50 -3.09 6.88 -2.04
CA GLN A 50 -2.81 6.63 -3.46
C GLN A 50 -1.31 6.71 -3.76
N GLY A 51 -0.59 7.66 -3.13
CA GLY A 51 0.85 7.78 -3.23
C GLY A 51 1.61 6.55 -2.69
N GLU A 52 1.20 6.05 -1.52
CA GLU A 52 1.78 4.84 -0.93
C GLU A 52 1.47 3.58 -1.75
N LEU A 53 0.21 3.39 -2.16
CA LEU A 53 -0.18 2.24 -2.97
C LEU A 53 0.59 2.20 -4.29
N ARG A 54 0.79 3.35 -4.95
CA ARG A 54 1.61 3.42 -6.16
C ARG A 54 3.07 3.04 -5.90
N ARG A 55 3.65 3.44 -4.78
CA ARG A 55 5.03 3.04 -4.41
C ARG A 55 5.14 1.53 -4.20
N LEU A 56 4.18 0.95 -3.48
CA LEU A 56 4.12 -0.49 -3.22
C LEU A 56 3.94 -1.29 -4.51
N GLU A 57 3.07 -0.83 -5.41
CA GLU A 57 2.86 -1.48 -6.71
C GLU A 57 4.11 -1.44 -7.58
N LEU A 58 4.80 -0.29 -7.69
CA LEU A 58 6.05 -0.18 -8.44
C LEU A 58 7.14 -1.13 -7.88
N ARG A 59 7.18 -1.31 -6.56
CA ARG A 59 8.09 -2.26 -5.93
C ARG A 59 7.69 -3.71 -6.27
N ARG A 60 6.40 -4.03 -6.26
CA ARG A 60 5.87 -5.34 -6.66
C ARG A 60 6.20 -5.67 -8.11
N GLU A 61 5.99 -4.73 -9.01
CA GLU A 61 6.35 -4.86 -10.43
C GLU A 61 7.86 -5.12 -10.59
N SER A 62 8.70 -4.43 -9.82
CA SER A 62 10.15 -4.63 -9.86
C SER A 62 10.58 -6.03 -9.41
N LEU A 63 9.86 -6.64 -8.46
CA LEU A 63 10.14 -7.99 -7.95
C LEU A 63 9.60 -9.10 -8.86
N THR A 64 8.48 -8.85 -9.53
CA THR A 64 7.79 -9.82 -10.39
C THR A 64 8.24 -9.76 -11.84
N ARG A 65 8.88 -8.67 -12.26
CA ARG A 65 9.40 -8.52 -13.61
C ARG A 65 10.66 -9.37 -13.79
N PRO A 66 10.67 -10.34 -14.72
CA PRO A 66 11.88 -11.09 -15.03
C PRO A 66 12.93 -10.15 -15.62
N ALA A 67 14.17 -10.25 -15.13
CA ALA A 67 15.30 -9.57 -15.75
C ALA A 67 15.40 -10.03 -17.22
N VAL A 68 15.26 -9.07 -18.14
CA VAL A 68 15.45 -9.26 -19.59
C VAL A 68 16.93 -9.30 -19.91
#